data_AF-A0A9D7NVF3-F1
#
_entry.id   AF-A0A9D7NVF3-F1
#
_cell.length_a   1.000
_cell.length_b   1.000
_cell.length_c   1.000
_cell.angle_alpha   90.00
_cell.angle_beta   90.00
_cell.angle_gamma   90.00
#
_symmetry.space_group_name_H-M   'P 1'
#
loop_
_entity.id
_entity.type
_entity.pdbx_description
1 polymer ?
#
loop_
_entity_poly.entity_id
_entity_poly.type
_entity_poly.pdbx_seq_one_letter_code
_entity_poly.pdbx_strand_id
1 'polypeptide(L)' 'MRTEREEAARVPHFVGLLQRGAGLITIRKEKPGIRLENDVLVTSGAPDDLFKEVPVDAGAVEELMRTVRKEALA' A
#
# COMPACT_ATOMS: atom_id res chain seq x y z
N MET A 1 3.13 -30.58 -7.12
CA MET A 1 2.93 -29.24 -7.71
C MET A 1 2.81 -28.29 -6.53
N ARG A 2 3.86 -27.51 -6.24
CA ARG A 2 3.87 -26.57 -5.12
C ARG A 2 3.26 -25.25 -5.57
N THR A 3 2.58 -24.57 -4.65
CA THR A 3 1.89 -23.32 -4.98
C THR A 3 2.89 -22.16 -4.99
N GLU A 4 2.72 -21.18 -5.89
CA GLU A 4 3.61 -20.00 -6.00
C GLU A 4 3.74 -19.24 -4.66
N ARG A 5 2.75 -19.38 -3.76
CA ARG A 5 2.78 -18.82 -2.40
C ARG A 5 3.86 -19.45 -1.51
N GLU A 6 4.16 -20.74 -1.66
CA GLU A 6 5.25 -21.40 -0.91
C GLU A 6 6.64 -20.99 -1.40
N GLU A 7 6.74 -20.54 -2.66
CA GLU A 7 8.02 -20.18 -3.28
C GLU A 7 8.43 -18.73 -2.96
N ALA A 8 7.47 -17.80 -2.95
CA ALA A 8 7.70 -16.41 -2.52
C ALA A 8 8.18 -16.31 -1.05
N ALA A 9 7.71 -17.20 -0.18
CA ALA A 9 8.14 -17.26 1.22
C ALA A 9 9.60 -17.74 1.43
N ARG A 10 10.30 -18.20 0.38
CA ARG A 10 11.70 -18.64 0.44
C ARG A 10 12.71 -17.61 -0.02
N VAL A 11 12.28 -16.45 -0.51
CA VAL A 11 13.22 -15.36 -0.82
C VAL A 11 13.70 -14.76 0.51
N PRO A 12 15.00 -14.81 0.82
CA PRO A 12 15.50 -14.23 2.06
C PRO A 12 15.24 -12.73 2.06
N HIS A 13 14.45 -12.27 3.03
CA HIS A 13 14.30 -10.85 3.32
C HIS A 13 15.53 -10.39 4.11
N PHE A 14 16.37 -9.56 3.49
CA PHE A 14 17.56 -9.01 4.13
C PHE A 14 17.20 -7.75 4.91
N VAL A 15 17.72 -7.60 6.13
CA VAL A 15 17.61 -6.35 6.89
C VAL A 15 18.20 -5.21 6.07
N GLY A 16 17.48 -4.09 5.97
CA GLY A 16 17.85 -2.94 5.14
C GLY A 16 17.35 -3.01 3.70
N LEU A 17 16.64 -4.07 3.30
CA LEU A 17 16.01 -4.14 1.98
C LEU A 17 14.74 -3.28 1.96
N LEU A 18 14.61 -2.48 0.90
CA LEU A 18 13.35 -1.80 0.56
C LEU A 18 12.52 -2.71 -0.34
N GLN A 19 11.27 -2.94 0.04
CA GLN A 19 10.32 -3.75 -0.74
C GLN A 19 9.07 -2.96 -1.07
N ARG A 20 8.61 -3.07 -2.31
CA ARG A 20 7.30 -2.56 -2.69
C ARG A 20 6.22 -3.57 -2.38
N GLY A 21 5.27 -3.20 -1.52
CA GLY A 21 4.00 -3.89 -1.36
C GLY A 21 2.97 -3.31 -2.31
N ALA A 22 2.24 -4.14 -3.06
CA ALA A 22 1.17 -3.66 -3.95
C ALA A 22 -0.01 -4.62 -4.01
N GLY A 23 -1.22 -4.09 -3.77
CA GLY A 23 -2.50 -4.77 -3.96
C GLY A 23 -3.27 -4.15 -5.13
N LEU A 24 -3.87 -4.97 -5.99
CA LEU A 24 -4.61 -4.53 -7.18
C LEU A 24 -6.00 -5.17 -7.23
N ILE A 25 -7.04 -4.35 -7.37
CA ILE A 25 -8.40 -4.77 -7.71
C ILE A 25 -8.80 -4.11 -9.02
N THR A 26 -9.25 -4.89 -10.00
CA THR A 26 -9.68 -4.39 -11.32
C THR A 26 -11.06 -4.89 -11.68
N ILE A 27 -11.95 -3.98 -12.11
CA ILE A 27 -13.26 -4.32 -12.69
C ILE A 27 -13.20 -4.02 -14.19
N ARG A 28 -12.79 -5.02 -14.98
CA ARG A 28 -12.44 -4.87 -16.41
C ARG A 28 -13.55 -4.27 -17.28
N LYS A 29 -14.82 -4.53 -16.95
CA LYS A 29 -15.98 -4.07 -17.75
C LYS A 29 -16.33 -2.61 -17.48
N GLU A 30 -16.15 -2.15 -16.25
CA GLU A 30 -16.62 -0.83 -15.81
C GLU A 30 -15.51 0.24 -15.87
N LYS A 31 -14.25 -0.18 -16.08
CA LYS A 31 -13.02 0.63 -16.11
C LYS A 31 -12.48 1.20 -14.79
N PRO A 32 -13.09 1.11 -13.58
CA PRO A 32 -12.37 1.49 -12.39
C PRO A 32 -11.34 0.40 -12.04
N GLY A 33 -10.12 0.86 -11.76
CA GLY A 33 -9.06 0.06 -11.16
C GLY A 33 -8.48 0.84 -10.00
N ILE A 34 -8.32 0.18 -8.85
CA ILE A 34 -7.70 0.75 -7.66
C ILE A 34 -6.46 -0.07 -7.36
N ARG A 35 -5.33 0.62 -7.19
CA ARG A 35 -4.07 0.03 -6.74
C ARG A 35 -3.60 0.79 -5.51
N LEU A 36 -3.45 0.07 -4.41
CA LEU A 36 -2.79 0.57 -3.21
C LEU A 36 -1.38 0.00 -3.19
N GLU A 37 -0.40 0.87 -3.04
CA GLU A 37 1.03 0.52 -3.03
C GLU A 37 1.71 1.28 -1.90
N ASN A 38 2.64 0.61 -1.21
CA ASN A 38 3.48 1.20 -0.18
C ASN A 38 4.89 0.62 -0.24
N ASP A 39 5.85 1.41 0.22
CA ASP A 39 7.23 0.95 0.42
C ASP A 39 7.43 0.52 1.88
N VAL A 40 7.93 -0.69 2.07
CA VAL A 40 8.20 -1.28 3.38
C VAL A 40 9.69 -1.53 3.54
N LEU A 41 10.25 -1.05 4.64
CA LEU A 41 11.63 -1.30 5.05
C LEU A 41 11.68 -2.59 5.87
N VAL A 42 12.46 -3.55 5.39
CA VAL A 42 12.75 -4.78 6.15
C VAL A 42 13.71 -4.44 7.30
N THR A 43 13.25 -4.65 8.52
CA THR A 43 14.06 -4.45 9.74
C THR A 43 14.41 -5.80 10.38
N SER A 44 15.24 -5.79 11.41
CA SER A 44 15.49 -6.98 12.25
C SER A 44 14.28 -7.38 13.11
N GLY A 45 13.28 -6.50 13.22
CA GLY A 45 12.03 -6.71 13.96
C GLY A 45 10.83 -6.67 13.03
N ALA A 46 9.76 -5.99 13.43
CA ALA A 46 8.63 -5.76 12.54
C ALA A 46 9.04 -4.86 11.35
N PRO A 47 8.62 -5.17 10.11
CA PRO A 47 8.86 -4.29 8.96
C PRO A 47 8.28 -2.90 9.22
N ASP A 48 8.99 -1.88 8.77
CA ASP A 48 8.53 -0.49 8.91
C ASP A 48 7.86 -0.05 7.61
N ASP A 49 6.57 0.26 7.68
CA ASP A 49 5.83 0.83 6.56
C ASP A 49 6.15 2.33 6.44
N LEU A 50 6.86 2.70 5.38
CA LEU A 50 7.30 4.08 5.17
C LEU A 50 6.13 5.00 4.79
N PHE A 51 4.96 4.44 4.47
CA PHE A 51 3.77 5.16 4.02
C PHE A 51 2.63 5.10 5.06
N LYS A 52 2.91 4.61 6.28
CA LYS A 52 1.89 4.42 7.35
C LYS A 52 1.08 5.67 7.72
N GLU A 53 1.60 6.86 7.42
CA GLU A 53 0.92 8.15 7.67
C GLU A 53 0.00 8.58 6.51
N VAL A 54 0.07 7.92 5.35
CA VAL A 54 -0.79 8.21 4.19
C VAL A 54 -2.12 7.48 4.38
N PRO A 55 -3.27 8.19 4.38
CA PRO A 55 -4.57 7.56 4.56
C PRO A 55 -4.92 6.68 3.36
N VAL A 56 -5.28 5.43 3.64
CA VAL A 56 -5.78 4.47 2.64
C VAL A 56 -7.26 4.09 2.87
N ASP A 57 -7.80 4.42 4.05
CA ASP A 57 -9.23 4.28 4.34
C ASP A 57 -10.03 5.35 3.58
N ALA A 58 -11.13 4.93 2.95
CA ALA A 58 -11.94 5.83 2.14
C ALA A 58 -12.49 7.03 2.92
N GLY A 59 -12.93 6.82 4.16
CA GLY A 59 -13.46 7.89 5.01
C GLY A 59 -12.38 8.91 5.40
N ALA A 60 -11.18 8.43 5.73
CA ALA A 60 -10.03 9.29 6.01
C ALA A 60 -9.58 10.10 4.77
N VAL A 61 -9.59 9.48 3.58
CA VAL A 61 -9.27 10.16 2.31
C VAL A 61 -10.32 11.24 2.01
N GLU A 62 -11.61 10.93 2.15
CA GLU A 62 -12.68 11.91 1.93
C GLU A 62 -12.61 13.10 2.89
N GLU A 63 -12.26 12.85 4.15
CA GLU A 63 -12.12 13.91 5.15
C GLU A 63 -10.93 14.82 4.86
N LEU A 64 -9.81 14.23 4.45
CA LEU A 64 -8.65 14.99 3.97
C LEU A 64 -9.03 15.86 2.77
N MET A 65 -9.76 15.30 1.79
CA MET A 65 -10.24 16.06 0.63
C MET A 65 -11.17 17.21 1.01
N ARG A 66 -12.09 17.00 1.96
CA ARG A 66 -12.98 18.06 2.48
C ARG A 66 -12.19 19.19 3.16
N THR A 67 -11.20 18.84 3.97
CA THR A 67 -10.34 19.79 4.68
C THR A 67 -9.55 20.65 3.70
N VAL A 68 -8.81 20.02 2.78
CA VAL A 68 -7.99 20.72 1.76
C VAL A 68 -8.87 21.63 0.89
N ARG A 69 -10.05 21.16 0.46
CA ARG A 69 -10.98 21.96 -0.33
C ARG A 69 -11.49 23.18 0.43
N LYS A 70 -11.78 23.04 1.73
CA LYS A 70 -12.24 24.15 2.57
C LYS A 70 -11.15 25.22 2.70
N GLU A 71 -9.91 24.81 2.91
CA GLU A 71 -8.75 25.72 2.99
C GLU A 71 -8.49 26.46 1.67
N ALA A 72 -8.62 25.77 0.52
CA ALA A 72 -8.44 26.39 -0.79
C ALA A 72 -9.52 27.43 -1.17
N LEU A 73 -10.66 27.41 -0.48
CA LEU A 73 -11.79 28.32 -0.72
C LEU A 73 -11.91 29.43 0.33
N ALA A 74 -11.02 29.44 1.34
CA ALA A 74 -10.94 30.44 2.40
C ALA A 74 -9.95 31.55 2.04
#